data_AF-A0A0N5AWU4-F1
#
_entry.id   AF-A0A0N5AWU4-F1
#
_cell.length_a   1.000
_cell.length_b   1.000
_cell.length_c   1.000
_cell.angle_alpha   90.00
_cell.angle_beta   90.00
_cell.angle_gamma   90.00
#
_symmetry.space_group_name_H-M   'P 1'
#
loop_
_entity.id
_entity.type
_entity.pdbx_description
1 polymer ?
#
loop_
_entity_poly.entity_id
_entity_poly.type
_entity_poly.pdbx_seq_one_letter_code
_entity_poly.pdbx_strand_id
1 'polypeptide(L)'
;MVSDFFITFSFDIKLCYRLTEVCFVAVCSLWRVFRGRKYNPLRKRVDSLQLDSRQLFIATLFFTILLFLYPTVIIYYLVFSTVSCFTLLYFVYLISFNWML
;
A
#
# COMPACT_ATOMS: atom_id res chain seq x y z
N MET A 1 25.22 -11.75 10.34
CA MET A 1 24.45 -12.67 9.46
C MET A 1 22.99 -12.79 9.87
N VAL A 2 22.66 -13.35 11.05
CA VAL A 2 21.25 -13.49 11.47
C VAL A 2 20.57 -12.14 11.72
N SER A 3 21.28 -11.19 12.35
CA SER A 3 20.81 -9.81 12.54
C SER A 3 20.51 -9.10 11.23
N ASP A 4 21.37 -9.28 10.22
CA ASP A 4 21.26 -8.60 8.93
C ASP A 4 20.00 -9.06 8.19
N PHE A 5 19.68 -10.35 8.27
CA PHE A 5 18.44 -10.92 7.76
C PHE A 5 17.22 -10.27 8.42
N PHE A 6 17.17 -10.17 9.75
CA PHE A 6 16.04 -9.52 10.44
C PHE A 6 15.87 -8.04 10.07
N ILE A 7 16.97 -7.33 9.84
CA ILE A 7 16.95 -5.92 9.45
C ILE A 7 16.38 -5.76 8.03
N THR A 8 16.83 -6.58 7.07
CA THR A 8 16.32 -6.57 5.69
C THR A 8 14.82 -6.89 5.67
N PHE A 9 14.38 -7.92 6.38
CA PHE A 9 12.96 -8.27 6.46
C PHE A 9 12.10 -7.15 7.08
N SER A 10 12.60 -6.50 8.12
CA SER A 10 11.91 -5.37 8.75
C SER A 10 11.79 -4.17 7.80
N PHE A 11 12.80 -3.94 6.95
CA PHE A 11 12.78 -2.89 5.94
C PHE A 11 11.73 -3.17 4.87
N ASP A 12 11.69 -4.39 4.32
CA ASP A 12 10.75 -4.77 3.26
C ASP A 12 9.29 -4.66 3.72
N ILE A 13 8.97 -5.11 4.94
CA ILE A 13 7.64 -4.99 5.53
C ILE A 13 7.24 -3.51 5.66
N LYS A 14 8.15 -2.68 6.15
CA LYS A 14 7.89 -1.25 6.37
C LYS A 14 7.73 -0.51 5.04
N LEU A 15 8.52 -0.85 4.03
CA LEU A 15 8.39 -0.31 2.69
C LEU A 15 7.02 -0.66 2.08
N CYS A 16 6.58 -1.91 2.19
CA CYS A 16 5.29 -2.36 1.67
C CYS A 16 4.11 -1.70 2.37
N TYR A 17 4.18 -1.52 3.69
CA TYR A 17 3.16 -0.79 4.45
C TYR A 17 3.00 0.64 3.94
N ARG A 18 4.13 1.36 3.77
CA ARG A 18 4.12 2.75 3.26
C ARG A 18 3.61 2.83 1.83
N LEU A 19 3.95 1.86 0.99
CA LEU A 19 3.46 1.78 -0.39
C LEU A 19 1.93 1.60 -0.42
N THR A 20 1.40 0.76 0.48
CA THR A 20 -0.05 0.52 0.60
C THR A 20 -0.80 1.78 1.05
N GLU A 21 -0.27 2.53 2.02
CA GLU A 21 -0.84 3.82 2.44
C GLU A 21 -0.87 4.83 1.29
N VAL A 22 0.25 4.97 0.57
CA VAL A 22 0.35 5.89 -0.57
C VAL A 22 -0.63 5.49 -1.69
N CYS A 23 -0.71 4.20 -2.01
CA CYS A 23 -1.65 3.69 -3.02
C CYS A 23 -3.11 3.98 -2.61
N PHE A 24 -3.47 3.78 -1.34
CA PHE A 24 -4.82 4.04 -0.85
C PHE A 24 -5.20 5.53 -0.97
N VAL A 25 -4.30 6.43 -0.56
CA VAL A 25 -4.51 7.88 -0.70
C VAL A 25 -4.60 8.28 -2.16
N ALA A 26 -3.73 7.72 -3.02
CA ALA A 26 -3.75 7.95 -4.46
C ALA A 26 -5.09 7.54 -5.07
N VAL A 27 -5.56 6.30 -4.83
CA VAL A 27 -6.86 5.82 -5.30
C VAL A 27 -8.01 6.71 -4.81
N CYS A 28 -8.02 7.09 -3.53
CA CYS A 28 -9.06 7.96 -2.96
C CYS A 28 -9.05 9.37 -3.58
N SER A 29 -7.88 9.90 -3.93
CA SER A 29 -7.75 11.20 -4.60
C SER A 29 -8.19 11.13 -6.07
N LEU A 30 -7.77 10.09 -6.81
CA LEU A 30 -8.19 9.87 -8.19
C LEU A 30 -9.70 9.64 -8.30
N TRP A 31 -10.30 8.90 -7.35
CA TRP A 31 -11.74 8.71 -7.30
C TRP A 31 -12.51 10.03 -7.19
N ARG A 32 -11.98 11.00 -6.44
CA ARG A 32 -12.55 12.36 -6.37
C ARG A 32 -12.42 13.12 -7.68
N VAL A 33 -11.28 12.99 -8.36
CA VAL A 33 -11.05 13.60 -9.68
C VAL A 33 -12.00 13.02 -10.73
N PHE A 34 -12.18 11.71 -10.73
CA PHE A 34 -13.12 11.00 -11.61
C PHE A 34 -14.57 11.48 -11.47
N ARG A 35 -14.99 11.77 -10.24
CA ARG A 35 -16.33 12.34 -9.99
C ARG A 35 -16.46 13.79 -10.46
N GLY A 36 -15.36 14.46 -10.82
CA GLY A 36 -15.36 15.81 -11.41
C GLY A 36 -15.82 16.91 -10.45
N ARG A 37 -15.85 16.65 -9.14
CA ARG A 37 -16.38 17.57 -8.12
C ARG A 37 -15.22 18.35 -7.50
N LYS A 38 -15.02 19.61 -7.92
CA LYS A 38 -14.04 20.51 -7.28
C LYS A 38 -14.78 21.45 -6.34
N TYR A 39 -14.40 21.45 -5.06
CA TYR A 39 -14.90 22.44 -4.12
C TYR A 39 -14.27 23.80 -4.45
N ASN A 40 -15.11 24.79 -4.74
CA ASN A 40 -14.69 26.15 -5.02
C ASN A 40 -14.78 26.98 -3.73
N PRO A 41 -13.66 27.26 -3.02
CA PRO A 41 -13.68 27.99 -1.77
C PRO A 41 -14.16 29.45 -1.94
N LEU A 42 -14.05 30.02 -3.15
CA LEU A 42 -14.47 31.38 -3.45
C LEU A 42 -16.00 31.54 -3.51
N ARG A 43 -16.72 30.50 -3.95
CA ARG A 43 -18.19 30.51 -4.06
C ARG A 43 -18.90 29.57 -3.10
N LYS A 44 -18.16 28.84 -2.24
CA LYS A 44 -18.66 27.81 -1.30
C LYS A 44 -19.61 26.80 -1.98
N ARG A 45 -19.32 26.42 -3.22
CA ARG A 45 -20.13 25.49 -4.03
C ARG A 45 -19.22 24.41 -4.62
N VAL A 46 -19.81 23.25 -4.90
CA VAL A 46 -19.13 22.17 -5.61
C VAL A 46 -19.39 22.37 -7.09
N ASP A 47 -18.43 22.99 -7.78
CA ASP A 47 -18.52 23.20 -9.22
C ASP A 47 -18.06 21.92 -9.93
N SER A 48 -18.77 21.53 -10.99
CA SER A 48 -18.26 20.52 -11.93
C SER A 48 -17.04 21.11 -12.61
N LEU A 49 -15.86 20.60 -12.28
CA LEU A 49 -14.66 20.98 -13.00
C LEU A 49 -14.81 20.42 -14.42
N GLN A 50 -14.86 21.29 -15.42
CA GLN A 50 -14.72 20.86 -16.81
C GLN A 50 -13.27 20.42 -17.02
N LEU A 51 -12.98 19.18 -16.61
CA LEU A 51 -11.75 18.49 -16.94
C LEU A 51 -11.79 18.21 -18.44
N ASP A 52 -10.74 18.59 -19.14
CA ASP A 52 -10.60 18.23 -20.54
C ASP A 52 -10.64 16.70 -20.68
N SER A 53 -11.29 16.23 -21.75
CA SER A 53 -11.42 14.81 -22.11
C SER A 53 -10.10 14.04 -22.02
N ARG A 54 -8.99 14.67 -22.44
CA ARG A 54 -7.63 14.14 -22.35
C ARG A 54 -7.16 13.91 -20.91
N GLN A 55 -7.48 14.85 -20.01
CA GLN A 55 -7.07 14.76 -18.62
C GLN A 55 -7.84 13.67 -17.87
N LEU A 56 -9.13 13.50 -18.19
CA LEU A 56 -9.93 12.41 -17.66
C LEU A 56 -9.37 11.05 -18.12
N PHE A 57 -8.97 10.93 -19.38
CA PHE A 57 -8.35 9.71 -19.90
C PHE A 57 -7.06 9.35 -19.15
N ILE A 58 -6.16 10.32 -18.92
CA ILE A 58 -4.93 10.09 -18.15
C ILE A 58 -5.25 9.66 -16.71
N ALA A 59 -6.22 10.32 -16.05
CA ALA A 59 -6.66 9.92 -14.71
C ALA A 59 -7.20 8.48 -14.69
N THR A 60 -7.89 8.05 -15.75
CA THR A 60 -8.38 6.67 -15.86
C THR A 60 -7.25 5.66 -15.99
N LEU A 61 -6.23 5.94 -16.79
CA LEU A 61 -5.07 5.07 -16.93
C LEU A 61 -4.35 4.92 -15.59
N PHE A 62 -4.02 6.03 -14.91
CA PHE A 62 -3.37 5.96 -13.60
C PHE A 62 -4.22 5.21 -12.56
N PHE A 63 -5.53 5.39 -12.58
CA PHE A 63 -6.44 4.66 -11.68
C PHE A 63 -6.43 3.17 -11.97
N THR A 64 -6.47 2.74 -13.24
CA THR A 64 -6.36 1.32 -13.57
C THR A 64 -5.03 0.73 -13.11
N ILE A 65 -3.91 1.43 -13.33
CA ILE A 65 -2.59 0.99 -12.86
C ILE A 65 -2.58 0.85 -11.33
N LEU A 66 -3.07 1.86 -10.60
CA LEU A 66 -3.15 1.82 -9.13
C LEU A 66 -4.08 0.71 -8.63
N LEU A 67 -5.21 0.48 -9.32
CA LEU A 67 -6.18 -0.56 -8.97
C LEU A 67 -5.60 -1.96 -9.16
N PHE A 68 -4.74 -2.15 -10.16
CA PHE A 68 -3.99 -3.41 -10.34
C PHE A 68 -2.78 -3.52 -9.41
N LEU A 69 -2.10 -2.41 -9.11
CA LEU A 69 -0.93 -2.40 -8.24
C LEU A 69 -1.33 -2.70 -6.78
N TYR A 70 -2.42 -2.13 -6.30
CA TYR A 70 -2.88 -2.29 -4.91
C TYR A 70 -3.05 -3.75 -4.45
N PRO A 71 -3.79 -4.64 -5.16
CA PRO A 71 -3.92 -6.03 -4.76
C PRO A 71 -2.60 -6.80 -4.85
N THR A 72 -1.71 -6.47 -5.79
CA THR A 72 -0.39 -7.12 -5.87
C THR A 72 0.48 -6.81 -4.66
N VAL A 73 0.46 -5.56 -4.18
CA VAL A 73 1.19 -5.14 -2.97
C VAL A 73 0.62 -5.80 -1.72
N ILE A 74 -0.71 -5.92 -1.61
CA ILE A 74 -1.36 -6.61 -0.48
C ILE A 74 -0.94 -8.09 -0.44
N ILE A 75 -1.00 -8.80 -1.57
CA ILE A 75 -0.63 -10.21 -1.63
C ILE A 75 0.84 -10.38 -1.24
N TYR A 76 1.73 -9.54 -1.77
CA TYR A 76 3.15 -9.57 -1.42
C TYR A 76 3.36 -9.35 0.09
N TYR A 77 2.68 -8.37 0.67
CA TYR A 77 2.73 -8.10 2.11
C TYR A 77 2.25 -9.29 2.95
N LEU A 78 1.12 -9.92 2.57
CA LEU A 78 0.58 -11.07 3.28
C LEU A 78 1.56 -12.26 3.25
N VAL A 79 2.09 -12.59 2.08
CA VAL A 79 3.06 -13.70 1.94
C VAL A 79 4.29 -13.43 2.79
N PHE A 80 4.88 -12.24 2.68
CA PHE A 80 6.09 -11.92 3.42
C PHE A 80 5.87 -11.86 4.94
N SER A 81 4.72 -11.34 5.38
CA SER A 81 4.33 -11.30 6.78
C SER A 81 4.15 -12.71 7.36
N THR A 82 3.51 -13.62 6.62
CA THR A 82 3.35 -15.01 7.07
C THR A 82 4.69 -15.73 7.24
N VAL A 83 5.58 -15.64 6.23
CA VAL A 83 6.93 -16.23 6.31
C VAL A 83 7.71 -15.68 7.51
N SER A 84 7.61 -14.38 7.75
CA SER A 84 8.26 -13.73 8.90
C SER A 84 7.73 -14.26 10.24
N CYS A 85 6.40 -14.44 10.35
CA CYS A 85 5.78 -15.00 11.54
C CYS A 85 6.23 -16.45 11.81
N PHE A 86 6.22 -17.30 10.78
CA PHE A 86 6.69 -18.68 10.90
C PHE A 86 8.16 -18.78 11.29
N THR A 87 9.02 -17.93 10.71
CA THR A 87 10.45 -17.89 11.03
C THR A 87 10.68 -17.51 12.49
N LEU A 88 9.96 -16.50 13.00
CA LEU A 88 10.04 -16.10 14.40
C LEU A 88 9.53 -17.19 15.36
N LEU A 89 8.40 -17.83 15.04
CA LEU A 89 7.86 -18.92 15.85
C LEU A 89 8.82 -20.11 15.92
N TYR A 90 9.42 -20.49 14.80
CA TYR A 90 10.42 -21.55 14.75
C TYR A 90 11.65 -21.21 15.60
N PHE A 91 12.14 -19.97 15.52
CA PHE A 91 13.28 -19.50 16.31
C PHE A 91 12.99 -19.51 17.81
N VAL A 92 11.81 -19.04 18.23
CA VAL A 92 11.36 -19.07 19.63
C VAL A 92 11.24 -20.51 20.13
N TYR A 93 10.63 -21.39 19.34
CA TYR A 93 10.49 -22.81 19.67
C TYR A 93 11.85 -23.46 19.89
N LEU A 94 12.82 -23.20 19.01
CA LEU A 94 14.18 -23.74 19.12
C LEU A 94 14.90 -23.23 20.37
N ILE A 95 14.74 -21.95 20.72
CA ILE A 95 15.25 -21.39 21.97
C ILE A 95 14.62 -22.09 23.17
N SER A 96 13.29 -22.17 23.24
CA SER A 96 12.57 -22.81 24.34
C SER A 96 12.94 -24.27 24.52
N PHE A 97 13.13 -25.00 23.42
CA PHE A 97 13.58 -26.39 23.44
C PHE A 97 15.02 -26.54 23.96
N ASN A 98 15.93 -25.66 23.53
CA ASN A 98 17.33 -25.69 23.95
C ASN A 98 17.54 -25.26 25.41
N TRP A 99 16.63 -24.46 25.98
CA TRP A 99 16.62 -24.14 27.42
C TRP A 99 16.06 -25.26 28.30
N MET A 100 15.32 -26.22 27.72
CA MET A 100 14.67 -27.30 28.44
C MET A 100 15.52 -28.59 28.46
N LEU A 101 16.54 -28.67 27.61
CA LEU A 101 17.58 -29.71 27.58
C LEU A 101 18.79 -29.32 28.43
#